data_AF-A0A1T4SNA0-F1
#
_entry.id   AF-A0A1T4SNA0-F1
#
_cell.length_a   1.000
_cell.length_b   1.000
_cell.length_c   1.000
_cell.angle_alpha   90.00
_cell.angle_beta   90.00
_cell.angle_gamma   90.00
#
_symmetry.space_group_name_H-M   'P 1'
#
loop_
_entity.id
_entity.type
_entity.pdbx_description
1 polymer ?
#
loop_
_entity_poly.entity_id
_entity_poly.type
_entity_poly.pdbx_seq_one_letter_code
_entity_poly.pdbx_strand_id
1 'polypeptide(L)'
;MKRVLLVTGGVVVVAAVSITAGLVWGARGPAAEASPSDAFAAAPACADVTAEVIEPAVPSAQPEVVAAGPLENAAAGACAWTSFGDASAPPRSLHVEFEARFSRRDGQESGEQAAARRLVELAPAGETEGAAPVASLGEGAVVRPGTAEGGAAEVVFRRDNLLVRVWYGGDRGTDGTPLSYAQARDGAIGVAERLADSL
;
A
#
# COMPACT_ATOMS: atom_id res chain seq x y z
N MET A 1 30.71 63.26 -18.90
CA MET A 1 30.32 62.19 -17.98
C MET A 1 29.79 61.00 -18.80
N LYS A 2 30.55 59.91 -18.92
CA LYS A 2 30.10 58.66 -19.55
C LYS A 2 30.32 57.52 -18.55
N ARG A 3 29.24 57.01 -17.96
CA ARG A 3 29.17 55.72 -17.28
C ARG A 3 27.97 54.98 -17.86
N VAL A 4 28.24 54.13 -18.84
CA VAL A 4 27.34 53.04 -19.24
C VAL A 4 28.24 51.83 -19.30
N LEU A 5 28.12 50.93 -18.35
CA LEU A 5 28.58 49.55 -18.48
C LEU A 5 28.08 48.71 -17.30
N LEU A 6 27.63 47.50 -17.65
CA LEU A 6 27.47 46.31 -16.81
C LEU A 6 26.18 46.20 -15.98
N VAL A 7 25.07 45.84 -16.64
CA VAL A 7 23.96 45.13 -15.98
C VAL A 7 23.46 43.92 -16.79
N THR A 8 23.80 43.79 -18.07
CA THR A 8 23.26 42.74 -18.94
C THR A 8 23.93 41.37 -18.81
N GLY A 9 25.12 41.25 -18.21
CA GLY A 9 25.83 39.97 -18.06
C GLY A 9 25.33 39.08 -16.91
N GLY A 10 24.78 39.68 -15.85
CA GLY A 10 24.40 38.93 -14.62
C GLY A 10 23.14 38.08 -14.78
N VAL A 11 22.15 38.56 -15.56
CA VAL A 11 20.85 37.89 -15.69
C VAL A 11 20.95 36.57 -16.47
N VAL A 12 21.81 36.52 -17.50
CA VAL A 12 21.96 35.32 -18.35
C VAL A 12 22.67 34.19 -17.60
N VAL A 13 23.68 34.50 -16.77
CA VAL A 13 24.42 33.49 -15.99
C VAL A 13 23.54 32.89 -14.89
N VAL A 14 22.73 33.72 -14.21
CA VAL A 14 21.81 33.22 -13.17
C VAL A 14 20.75 32.30 -13.78
N ALA A 15 20.19 32.64 -14.95
CA ALA A 15 19.21 31.78 -15.62
C ALA A 15 19.79 30.40 -15.99
N ALA A 16 21.03 30.34 -16.49
CA ALA A 16 21.68 29.08 -16.87
C ALA A 16 22.00 28.18 -15.66
N VAL A 17 22.38 28.79 -14.53
CA VAL A 17 22.64 28.06 -13.27
C VAL A 17 21.34 27.50 -12.68
N SER A 18 20.24 28.25 -12.74
CA SER A 18 18.92 27.78 -12.29
C SER A 18 18.42 26.57 -13.09
N ILE A 19 18.63 26.57 -14.40
CA ILE A 19 18.20 25.47 -15.28
C ILE A 19 19.03 24.22 -15.01
N THR A 20 20.35 24.35 -14.86
CA THR A 20 21.21 23.19 -14.55
C THR A 20 20.96 22.65 -13.14
N ALA A 21 20.76 23.51 -12.14
CA ALA A 21 20.36 23.09 -10.80
C ALA A 21 18.99 22.39 -10.80
N GLY A 22 17.99 22.93 -11.51
CA GLY A 22 16.65 22.32 -11.64
C GLY A 22 16.67 20.97 -12.35
N LEU A 23 17.49 20.81 -13.41
CA LEU A 23 17.66 19.54 -14.11
C LEU A 23 18.36 18.48 -13.24
N VAL A 24 19.40 18.88 -12.50
CA VAL A 24 20.11 17.98 -11.59
C VAL A 24 19.22 17.57 -10.40
N TRP A 25 18.41 18.49 -9.88
CA TRP A 25 17.44 18.20 -8.82
C TRP A 25 16.29 17.32 -9.33
N GLY A 26 15.82 17.54 -10.55
CA GLY A 26 14.79 16.71 -11.19
C GLY A 26 15.27 15.30 -11.53
N ALA A 27 16.56 15.12 -11.81
CA ALA A 27 17.18 13.82 -12.08
C ALA A 27 17.45 13.00 -10.80
N ARG A 28 17.60 13.66 -9.65
CA ARG A 28 17.82 13.03 -8.33
C ARG A 28 16.59 13.04 -7.42
N GLY A 29 15.49 13.61 -7.92
CA GLY A 29 14.25 13.78 -7.18
C GLY A 29 13.41 12.50 -7.14
N PRO A 30 12.30 12.53 -6.38
CA PRO A 30 11.37 11.43 -6.35
C PRO A 30 10.83 11.08 -7.74
N ALA A 31 10.65 9.79 -8.02
CA ALA A 31 10.01 9.30 -9.23
C ALA A 31 8.50 9.53 -9.13
N ALA A 32 7.95 10.37 -9.99
CA ALA A 32 6.50 10.54 -10.10
C ALA A 32 5.82 9.40 -10.88
N GLU A 33 6.60 8.56 -11.55
CA GLU A 33 6.15 7.49 -12.45
C GLU A 33 7.07 6.27 -12.26
N ALA A 34 6.54 5.09 -12.56
CA ALA A 34 7.28 3.84 -12.49
C ALA A 34 8.42 3.78 -13.52
N SER A 35 9.51 3.11 -13.15
CA SER A 35 10.58 2.73 -14.06
C SER A 35 10.15 1.52 -14.91
N PRO A 36 10.68 1.34 -16.13
CA PRO A 36 10.48 0.11 -16.91
C PRO A 36 10.93 -1.18 -16.20
N SER A 37 11.73 -1.07 -15.13
CA SER A 37 12.15 -2.18 -14.28
C SER A 37 11.20 -2.49 -13.13
N ASP A 38 10.22 -1.63 -12.86
CA ASP A 38 9.22 -1.86 -11.82
C ASP A 38 8.12 -2.80 -12.36
N ALA A 39 7.83 -3.88 -11.65
CA ALA A 39 6.83 -4.87 -12.07
C ALA A 39 5.41 -4.26 -12.08
N PHE A 40 5.10 -3.44 -11.07
CA PHE A 40 3.84 -2.72 -10.94
C PHE A 40 4.04 -1.25 -11.28
N ALA A 41 3.50 -0.84 -12.43
CA ALA A 41 3.53 0.56 -12.88
C ALA A 41 2.47 1.45 -12.18
N ALA A 42 1.47 0.83 -11.56
CA ALA A 42 0.43 1.46 -10.77
C ALA A 42 -0.04 0.47 -9.67
N ALA A 43 -0.75 0.99 -8.67
CA ALA A 43 -1.46 0.14 -7.72
C ALA A 43 -2.65 -0.56 -8.43
N PRO A 44 -2.91 -1.85 -8.15
CA PRO A 44 -4.12 -2.52 -8.59
C PRO A 44 -5.38 -1.73 -8.23
N ALA A 45 -6.36 -1.73 -9.13
CA ALA A 45 -7.67 -1.15 -8.90
C ALA A 45 -8.56 -2.12 -8.12
N CYS A 46 -9.62 -1.62 -7.49
CA CYS A 46 -10.57 -2.49 -6.77
C CYS A 46 -11.28 -3.49 -7.68
N ALA A 47 -11.37 -3.19 -8.98
CA ALA A 47 -11.93 -4.12 -9.97
C ALA A 47 -10.99 -5.31 -10.28
N ASP A 48 -9.70 -5.19 -9.95
CA ASP A 48 -8.73 -6.28 -10.12
C ASP A 48 -8.84 -7.30 -8.96
N VAL A 49 -9.46 -6.92 -7.83
CA VAL A 49 -9.78 -7.85 -6.73
C VAL A 49 -11.11 -8.51 -7.02
N THR A 50 -11.05 -9.75 -7.50
CA THR A 50 -12.23 -10.43 -8.03
C THR A 50 -13.15 -10.98 -6.94
N ALA A 51 -14.38 -11.33 -7.30
CA ALA A 51 -15.35 -11.92 -6.39
C ALA A 51 -14.85 -13.24 -5.78
N GLU A 52 -14.02 -14.01 -6.51
CA GLU A 52 -13.40 -15.24 -6.00
C GLU A 52 -12.47 -14.99 -4.80
N VAL A 53 -11.86 -13.80 -4.73
CA VAL A 53 -11.04 -13.36 -3.58
C VAL A 53 -11.93 -12.82 -2.45
N ILE A 54 -13.05 -12.19 -2.75
CA ILE A 54 -13.87 -11.49 -1.74
C ILE A 54 -14.93 -12.40 -1.12
N GLU A 55 -15.74 -13.08 -1.92
CA GLU A 55 -16.95 -13.81 -1.48
C GLU A 55 -16.72 -14.83 -0.36
N PRO A 56 -15.62 -15.62 -0.35
CA PRO A 56 -15.36 -16.55 0.74
C PRO A 56 -15.13 -15.88 2.10
N ALA A 57 -14.72 -14.61 2.12
CA ALA A 57 -14.45 -13.86 3.35
C ALA A 57 -15.58 -12.90 3.71
N VAL A 58 -16.15 -12.21 2.72
CA VAL A 58 -17.24 -11.25 2.89
C VAL A 58 -18.36 -11.62 1.93
N PRO A 59 -19.25 -12.55 2.31
CA PRO A 59 -20.35 -12.97 1.46
C PRO A 59 -21.27 -11.80 1.12
N SER A 60 -21.73 -11.73 -0.13
CA SER A 60 -22.61 -10.66 -0.62
C SER A 60 -22.00 -9.25 -0.48
N ALA A 61 -20.68 -9.16 -0.54
CA ALA A 61 -19.92 -7.92 -0.39
C ALA A 61 -20.39 -6.82 -1.34
N GLN A 62 -20.61 -5.62 -0.81
CA GLN A 62 -20.76 -4.41 -1.60
C GLN A 62 -19.42 -3.66 -1.64
N PRO A 63 -18.91 -3.29 -2.84
CA PRO A 63 -17.68 -2.54 -2.95
C PRO A 63 -17.89 -1.08 -2.53
N GLU A 64 -17.05 -0.62 -1.62
CA GLU A 64 -16.90 0.77 -1.22
C GLU A 64 -15.51 1.23 -1.69
N VAL A 65 -15.48 2.08 -2.72
CA VAL A 65 -14.20 2.62 -3.22
C VAL A 65 -13.73 3.72 -2.27
N VAL A 66 -12.54 3.53 -1.70
CA VAL A 66 -11.85 4.54 -0.91
C VAL A 66 -10.74 5.12 -1.78
N ALA A 67 -10.90 6.36 -2.25
CA ALA A 67 -9.87 7.00 -3.05
C ALA A 67 -8.57 7.15 -2.23
N ALA A 68 -7.44 6.75 -2.82
CA ALA A 68 -6.12 7.00 -2.25
C ALA A 68 -5.60 8.39 -2.68
N GLY A 69 -4.90 9.06 -1.76
CA GLY A 69 -4.25 10.35 -2.01
C GLY A 69 -2.91 10.20 -2.73
N PRO A 70 -2.33 11.31 -3.24
CA PRO A 70 -1.04 11.27 -3.90
C PRO A 70 0.08 10.90 -2.93
N LEU A 71 0.97 9.99 -3.32
CA LEU A 71 2.20 9.65 -2.60
C LEU A 71 3.42 10.05 -3.43
N GLU A 72 4.49 10.49 -2.74
CA GLU A 72 5.78 10.70 -3.38
C GLU A 72 6.45 9.35 -3.65
N ASN A 73 6.78 9.03 -4.91
CA ASN A 73 7.37 7.75 -5.34
C ASN A 73 6.47 6.53 -5.24
N ALA A 74 5.16 6.70 -5.21
CA ALA A 74 4.27 5.56 -5.22
C ALA A 74 2.92 5.88 -5.87
N ALA A 75 2.30 4.85 -6.39
CA ALA A 75 0.86 4.82 -6.60
C ALA A 75 0.23 4.03 -5.45
N ALA A 76 -0.86 4.54 -4.88
CA ALA A 76 -1.63 3.83 -3.88
C ALA A 76 -3.09 3.68 -4.31
N GLY A 77 -3.76 2.66 -3.79
CA GLY A 77 -5.18 2.40 -3.96
C GLY A 77 -5.72 1.71 -2.71
N ALA A 78 -6.95 2.03 -2.32
CA ALA A 78 -7.61 1.42 -1.17
C ALA A 78 -9.01 0.94 -1.57
N CYS A 79 -9.36 -0.26 -1.16
CA CYS A 79 -10.60 -0.92 -1.51
C CYS A 79 -11.24 -1.47 -0.26
N ALA A 80 -12.53 -1.21 -0.07
CA ALA A 80 -13.29 -1.72 1.05
C ALA A 80 -14.49 -2.53 0.55
N TRP A 81 -14.83 -3.57 1.29
CA TRP A 81 -16.01 -4.39 1.06
C TRP A 81 -16.69 -4.70 2.38
N THR A 82 -18.01 -4.57 2.42
CA THR A 82 -18.81 -4.87 3.60
C THR A 82 -20.01 -5.75 3.26
N SER A 83 -20.41 -6.62 4.19
CA SER A 83 -21.60 -7.48 4.07
C SER A 83 -22.80 -6.99 4.88
N PHE A 84 -22.89 -5.69 5.16
CA PHE A 84 -24.01 -5.14 5.93
C PHE A 84 -25.35 -5.39 5.20
N GLY A 85 -26.32 -5.94 5.93
CA GLY A 85 -27.68 -6.18 5.43
C GLY A 85 -27.99 -7.62 5.04
N ASP A 86 -27.03 -8.54 5.10
CA ASP A 86 -27.30 -9.97 4.99
C ASP A 86 -27.77 -10.54 6.34
N ALA A 87 -29.04 -10.93 6.44
CA ALA A 87 -29.60 -11.51 7.66
C ALA A 87 -29.13 -12.96 7.90
N SER A 88 -28.47 -13.58 6.93
CA SER A 88 -28.02 -14.98 7.00
C SER A 88 -26.63 -15.15 7.63
N ALA A 89 -25.84 -14.08 7.75
CA ALA A 89 -24.49 -14.12 8.29
C ALA A 89 -24.13 -12.86 9.12
N PRO A 90 -23.22 -12.97 10.10
CA PRO A 90 -22.67 -11.80 10.79
C PRO A 90 -22.00 -10.82 9.81
N PRO A 91 -22.13 -9.49 10.01
CA PRO A 91 -21.43 -8.50 9.20
C PRO A 91 -19.91 -8.67 9.23
N ARG A 92 -19.29 -8.58 8.04
CA ARG A 92 -17.85 -8.62 7.83
C ARG A 92 -17.42 -7.40 7.04
N SER A 93 -16.19 -6.97 7.31
CA SER A 93 -15.51 -5.91 6.59
C SER A 93 -14.14 -6.40 6.14
N LEU A 94 -13.81 -6.08 4.90
CA LEU A 94 -12.52 -6.31 4.28
C LEU A 94 -12.02 -4.97 3.76
N HIS A 95 -10.78 -4.63 4.08
CA HIS A 95 -10.07 -3.49 3.51
C HIS A 95 -8.77 -4.00 2.90
N VAL A 96 -8.45 -3.56 1.68
CA VAL A 96 -7.19 -3.87 1.00
C VAL A 96 -6.56 -2.57 0.54
N GLU A 97 -5.34 -2.31 1.01
CA GLU A 97 -4.49 -1.23 0.50
C GLU A 97 -3.38 -1.81 -0.37
N PHE A 98 -3.18 -1.16 -1.51
CA PHE A 98 -2.09 -1.40 -2.44
C PHE A 98 -1.17 -0.19 -2.47
N GLU A 99 0.14 -0.40 -2.41
CA GLU A 99 1.14 0.65 -2.56
C GLU A 99 2.26 0.15 -3.50
N ALA A 100 2.21 0.58 -4.76
CA ALA A 100 3.25 0.30 -5.75
C ALA A 100 4.35 1.36 -5.64
N ARG A 101 5.54 0.96 -5.16
CA ARG A 101 6.70 1.84 -4.99
C ARG A 101 7.47 1.94 -6.31
N PHE A 102 7.89 3.14 -6.67
CA PHE A 102 8.65 3.37 -7.90
C PHE A 102 10.15 3.45 -7.64
N SER A 103 10.95 2.89 -8.56
CA SER A 103 12.39 3.05 -8.55
C SER A 103 12.78 4.53 -8.68
N ARG A 104 13.79 4.96 -7.91
CA ARG A 104 14.27 6.35 -8.00
C ARG A 104 14.90 6.62 -9.36
N ARG A 105 14.74 7.85 -9.87
CA ARG A 105 15.27 8.25 -11.19
C ARG A 105 16.79 8.18 -11.32
N ASP A 106 17.50 8.31 -10.21
CA ASP A 106 18.96 8.22 -10.15
C ASP A 106 19.46 6.77 -10.04
N GLY A 107 18.55 5.79 -9.98
CA GLY A 107 18.86 4.37 -9.86
C GLY A 107 19.46 3.95 -8.51
N GLN A 108 19.50 4.85 -7.51
CA GLN A 108 20.08 4.54 -6.20
C GLN A 108 19.25 3.54 -5.40
N GLU A 109 17.96 3.42 -5.72
CA GLU A 109 17.02 2.53 -5.06
C GLU A 109 15.97 2.02 -6.05
N SER A 110 15.76 0.71 -6.07
CA SER A 110 14.68 0.09 -6.83
C SER A 110 13.35 0.17 -6.08
N GLY A 111 12.24 0.10 -6.81
CA GLY A 111 10.90 0.01 -6.22
C GLY A 111 10.77 -1.18 -5.27
N GLU A 112 11.35 -2.32 -5.62
CA GLU A 112 11.38 -3.51 -4.74
C GLU A 112 12.12 -3.24 -3.42
N GLN A 113 13.29 -2.58 -3.47
CA GLN A 113 14.03 -2.22 -2.24
C GLN A 113 13.22 -1.25 -1.38
N ALA A 114 12.55 -0.27 -2.00
CA ALA A 114 11.68 0.65 -1.30
C ALA A 114 10.49 -0.07 -0.65
N ALA A 115 9.86 -1.03 -1.34
CA ALA A 115 8.76 -1.84 -0.81
C ALA A 115 9.22 -2.75 0.34
N ALA A 116 10.39 -3.39 0.20
CA ALA A 116 10.98 -4.21 1.25
C ALA A 116 11.30 -3.40 2.51
N ARG A 117 11.90 -2.20 2.35
CA ARG A 117 12.11 -1.29 3.50
C ARG A 117 10.78 -0.90 4.14
N ARG A 118 9.77 -0.55 3.34
CA ARG A 118 8.46 -0.14 3.84
C ARG A 118 7.78 -1.26 4.64
N LEU A 119 7.90 -2.51 4.18
CA LEU A 119 7.42 -3.68 4.91
C LEU A 119 8.08 -3.80 6.30
N VAL A 120 9.40 -3.58 6.38
CA VAL A 120 10.14 -3.56 7.66
C VAL A 120 9.70 -2.40 8.56
N GLU A 121 9.48 -1.20 8.02
CA GLU A 121 8.98 -0.06 8.78
C GLU A 121 7.56 -0.28 9.33
N LEU A 122 6.76 -1.06 8.60
CA LEU A 122 5.43 -1.46 9.04
C LEU A 122 5.46 -2.63 10.00
N ALA A 123 6.53 -3.43 10.04
CA ALA A 123 6.66 -4.47 11.04
C ALA A 123 6.73 -3.84 12.44
N PRO A 124 6.00 -4.38 13.43
CA PRO A 124 6.02 -3.83 14.78
C PRO A 124 7.45 -3.85 15.35
N ALA A 125 7.77 -2.85 16.18
CA ALA A 125 9.05 -2.74 16.84
C ALA A 125 9.15 -3.79 17.99
N GLY A 126 9.36 -5.06 17.64
CA GLY A 126 9.62 -6.17 18.56
C GLY A 126 8.62 -7.34 18.48
N GLU A 127 8.96 -8.46 19.13
CA GLU A 127 8.11 -9.66 19.28
C GLU A 127 6.83 -9.43 20.12
N THR A 128 6.61 -8.20 20.59
CA THR A 128 5.73 -7.86 21.72
C THR A 128 4.29 -7.51 21.33
N GLU A 129 3.94 -7.41 20.04
CA GLU A 129 2.61 -6.94 19.58
C GLU A 129 1.76 -8.03 18.89
N GLY A 130 1.96 -9.31 19.25
CA GLY A 130 1.11 -10.39 18.75
C GLY A 130 1.19 -10.62 17.23
N ALA A 131 2.23 -10.07 16.59
CA ALA A 131 2.52 -10.30 15.19
C ALA A 131 3.15 -11.67 14.98
N ALA A 132 2.74 -12.36 13.93
CA ALA A 132 3.26 -13.67 13.55
C ALA A 132 3.63 -13.68 12.06
N PRO A 133 4.68 -14.41 11.67
CA PRO A 133 5.05 -14.54 10.26
C PRO A 133 3.99 -15.33 9.48
N VAL A 134 3.78 -14.95 8.22
CA VAL A 134 2.88 -15.65 7.28
C VAL A 134 3.72 -16.20 6.12
N ALA A 135 4.34 -17.37 6.33
CA ALA A 135 5.34 -17.91 5.42
C ALA A 135 4.83 -18.16 3.98
N SER A 136 3.52 -18.41 3.80
CA SER A 136 2.88 -18.59 2.50
C SER A 136 2.92 -17.33 1.63
N LEU A 137 3.11 -16.15 2.22
CA LEU A 137 3.14 -14.85 1.53
C LEU A 137 4.56 -14.30 1.31
N GLY A 138 5.58 -15.11 1.59
CA GLY A 138 6.98 -14.77 1.37
C GLY A 138 7.67 -14.09 2.55
N GLU A 139 8.92 -13.68 2.31
CA GLU A 139 9.78 -13.15 3.36
C GLU A 139 9.29 -11.78 3.87
N GLY A 140 9.22 -11.66 5.20
CA GLY A 140 8.79 -10.44 5.89
C GLY A 140 7.28 -10.26 5.97
N ALA A 141 6.49 -11.16 5.39
CA ALA A 141 5.03 -11.11 5.53
C ALA A 141 4.61 -11.43 6.97
N VAL A 142 3.72 -10.62 7.51
CA VAL A 142 3.27 -10.72 8.91
C VAL A 142 1.75 -10.55 9.02
N VAL A 143 1.18 -11.20 10.02
CA VAL A 143 -0.19 -10.97 10.49
C VAL A 143 -0.15 -10.41 11.90
N ARG A 144 -1.02 -9.46 12.23
CA ARG A 144 -1.10 -8.84 13.55
C ARG A 144 -2.54 -8.48 13.93
N PRO A 145 -2.82 -8.18 15.21
CA PRO A 145 -4.09 -7.60 15.62
C PRO A 145 -4.33 -6.26 14.92
N GLY A 146 -5.52 -6.09 14.32
CA GLY A 146 -5.95 -4.84 13.70
C GLY A 146 -6.63 -3.87 14.68
N THR A 147 -7.09 -4.37 15.82
CA THR A 147 -7.69 -3.58 16.91
C THR A 147 -7.24 -4.13 18.27
N ALA A 148 -7.22 -3.27 19.29
CA ALA A 148 -6.84 -3.68 20.66
C ALA A 148 -7.79 -4.72 21.27
N GLU A 149 -9.06 -4.73 20.85
CA GLU A 149 -10.08 -5.67 21.32
C GLU A 149 -10.04 -7.04 20.61
N GLY A 150 -9.17 -7.21 19.61
CA GLY A 150 -8.96 -8.49 18.90
C GLY A 150 -10.05 -8.85 17.89
N GLY A 151 -10.96 -7.92 17.55
CA GLY A 151 -12.04 -8.15 16.57
C GLY A 151 -11.61 -8.01 15.10
N ALA A 152 -10.33 -7.74 14.84
CA ALA A 152 -9.79 -7.57 13.51
C ALA A 152 -8.33 -8.04 13.44
N ALA A 153 -7.88 -8.37 12.23
CA ALA A 153 -6.48 -8.68 11.93
C ALA A 153 -6.02 -7.93 10.69
N GLU A 154 -4.74 -7.58 10.65
CA GLU A 154 -4.06 -7.01 9.48
C GLU A 154 -2.97 -7.98 9.03
N VAL A 155 -2.96 -8.33 7.74
CA VAL A 155 -1.86 -8.99 7.06
C VAL A 155 -1.14 -7.98 6.20
N VAL A 156 0.19 -7.94 6.27
CA VAL A 156 1.02 -7.11 5.40
C VAL A 156 2.03 -8.00 4.69
N PHE A 157 2.09 -7.91 3.37
CA PHE A 157 3.05 -8.64 2.55
C PHE A 157 3.49 -7.81 1.35
N ARG A 158 4.50 -8.30 0.62
CA ARG A 158 4.99 -7.66 -0.60
C ARG A 158 5.06 -8.64 -1.76
N ARG A 159 4.95 -8.11 -2.97
CA ARG A 159 5.20 -8.79 -4.25
C ARG A 159 5.96 -7.82 -5.14
N ASP A 160 7.23 -8.12 -5.43
CA ASP A 160 8.12 -7.21 -6.16
C ASP A 160 8.14 -5.79 -5.54
N ASN A 161 7.76 -4.77 -6.30
CA ASN A 161 7.65 -3.37 -5.86
C ASN A 161 6.26 -2.99 -5.28
N LEU A 162 5.34 -3.94 -5.14
CA LEU A 162 4.01 -3.75 -4.56
C LEU A 162 3.99 -4.20 -3.10
N LEU A 163 3.52 -3.31 -2.22
CA LEU A 163 3.15 -3.62 -0.86
C LEU A 163 1.63 -3.77 -0.77
N VAL A 164 1.17 -4.79 -0.05
CA VAL A 164 -0.25 -5.09 0.12
C VAL A 164 -0.57 -5.21 1.60
N ARG A 165 -1.63 -4.53 2.04
CA ARG A 165 -2.15 -4.60 3.40
C ARG A 165 -3.60 -5.03 3.36
N VAL A 166 -3.93 -6.08 4.10
CA VAL A 166 -5.27 -6.69 4.13
C VAL A 166 -5.77 -6.63 5.57
N TRP A 167 -6.83 -5.86 5.81
CA TRP A 167 -7.54 -5.87 7.07
C TRP A 167 -8.82 -6.64 6.93
N TYR A 168 -9.05 -7.55 7.86
CA TYR A 168 -10.30 -8.28 7.95
C TYR A 168 -10.82 -8.20 9.37
N GLY A 169 -12.11 -7.90 9.47
CA GLY A 169 -12.80 -7.75 10.73
C GLY A 169 -14.31 -7.87 10.56
N GLY A 170 -15.03 -7.57 11.62
CA GLY A 170 -16.47 -7.52 11.57
C GLY A 170 -17.09 -7.29 12.93
N ASP A 171 -18.38 -6.99 12.90
CA ASP A 171 -19.17 -6.79 14.10
C ASP A 171 -19.57 -8.12 14.75
N ARG A 172 -20.24 -8.00 15.90
CA ARG A 172 -20.87 -9.13 16.58
C ARG A 172 -21.88 -9.82 15.67
N GLY A 173 -21.94 -11.15 15.78
CA GLY A 173 -22.98 -11.93 15.15
C GLY A 173 -24.36 -11.64 15.70
N THR A 174 -25.38 -12.24 15.08
CA THR A 174 -26.78 -12.14 15.51
C THR A 174 -27.02 -12.71 16.92
N ASP A 175 -26.11 -13.56 17.39
CA ASP A 175 -26.06 -14.13 18.74
C ASP A 175 -25.32 -13.23 19.75
N GLY A 176 -24.78 -12.08 19.31
CA GLY A 176 -23.98 -11.16 20.13
C GLY A 176 -22.52 -11.58 20.28
N THR A 177 -22.07 -12.67 19.65
CA THR A 177 -20.69 -13.13 19.76
C THR A 177 -19.76 -12.27 18.90
N PRO A 178 -18.72 -11.64 19.46
CA PRO A 178 -17.74 -10.90 18.67
C PRO A 178 -16.90 -11.83 17.81
N LEU A 179 -16.41 -11.31 16.67
CA LEU A 179 -15.40 -12.00 15.90
C LEU A 179 -14.13 -12.16 16.75
N SER A 180 -13.64 -13.39 16.90
CA SER A 180 -12.39 -13.62 17.63
C SER A 180 -11.17 -13.26 16.76
N TYR A 181 -10.06 -12.91 17.40
CA TYR A 181 -8.81 -12.63 16.68
C TYR A 181 -8.37 -13.80 15.81
N ALA A 182 -8.53 -15.05 16.27
CA ALA A 182 -8.17 -16.21 15.48
C ALA A 182 -8.97 -16.28 14.17
N GLN A 183 -10.29 -16.07 14.24
CA GLN A 183 -11.13 -16.04 13.04
C GLN A 183 -10.80 -14.85 12.14
N ALA A 184 -10.51 -13.68 12.73
CA ALA A 184 -10.10 -12.50 11.95
C ALA A 184 -8.75 -12.72 11.25
N ARG A 185 -7.78 -13.29 11.96
CA ARG A 185 -6.45 -13.64 11.46
C ARG A 185 -6.55 -14.63 10.30
N ASP A 186 -7.29 -15.71 10.49
CA ASP A 186 -7.42 -16.75 9.48
C ASP A 186 -8.17 -16.22 8.23
N GLY A 187 -9.17 -15.34 8.42
CA GLY A 187 -9.83 -14.63 7.33
C GLY A 187 -8.89 -13.69 6.56
N ALA A 188 -8.09 -12.88 7.27
CA ALA A 188 -7.12 -11.97 6.65
C ALA A 188 -6.06 -12.73 5.85
N ILE A 189 -5.50 -13.81 6.41
CA ILE A 189 -4.51 -14.68 5.74
C ILE A 189 -5.14 -15.31 4.50
N GLY A 190 -6.33 -15.89 4.62
CA GLY A 190 -6.98 -16.56 3.50
C GLY A 190 -7.34 -15.62 2.36
N VAL A 191 -7.63 -14.34 2.62
CA VAL A 191 -7.78 -13.32 1.56
C VAL A 191 -6.43 -12.94 0.97
N ALA A 192 -5.42 -12.69 1.80
CA ALA A 192 -4.10 -12.29 1.35
C ALA A 192 -3.44 -13.36 0.46
N GLU A 193 -3.59 -14.65 0.78
CA GLU A 193 -3.08 -15.77 -0.03
C GLU A 193 -3.73 -15.80 -1.42
N ARG A 194 -5.07 -15.72 -1.49
CA ARG A 194 -5.79 -15.69 -2.76
C ARG A 194 -5.46 -14.46 -3.60
N LEU A 195 -5.24 -13.32 -2.94
CA LEU A 195 -4.80 -12.10 -3.62
C LEU A 195 -3.38 -12.26 -4.17
N ALA A 196 -2.45 -12.82 -3.38
CA ALA A 196 -1.08 -13.09 -3.81
C ALA A 196 -1.01 -14.05 -5.01
N ASP A 197 -1.91 -15.03 -5.10
CA ASP A 197 -2.01 -15.95 -6.24
C ASP A 197 -2.49 -15.26 -7.54
N SER A 198 -3.18 -14.11 -7.42
CA SER A 198 -3.71 -13.33 -8.54
C SER A 198 -2.83 -12.16 -8.99
N LEU A 199 -1.74 -11.88 -8.26
CA LEU A 199 -0.77 -10.80 -8.51
C LEU A 199 0.51 -11.30 -9.22
#